data_AF-A0AAX2A4L0-F1
#
_entry.id   AF-A0AAX2A4L0-F1
#
_cell.length_a   1.000
_cell.length_b   1.000
_cell.length_c   1.000
_cell.angle_alpha   90.00
_cell.angle_beta   90.00
_cell.angle_gamma   90.00
#
_symmetry.space_group_name_H-M   'P 1'
#
loop_
_entity.id
_entity.type
_entity.pdbx_description
1 polymer ?
#
loop_
_entity_poly.entity_id
_entity_poly.type
_entity_poly.pdbx_seq_one_letter_code
_entity_poly.pdbx_strand_id
1 'polypeptide(L)'
;MDIGGIVMKKWLVDDEPLFVLPTVAVKLGLNESIFLQQLHYWLGKSTHTHDGHVWVYNTYEGWKKQFPFWSESTIRRTIVRLEKKGIVVSRYRSQMDKTKWYRIDYDVLAKVLDTNVVHDEQVTEDDENMCIEKTNGQHDERTMQHDASHASTCQDARRNMNRQTEITTDHTLQNLIYFYEQNGFGTISSYVGEQMALWVNDTSAEWVLEALMIALKNGVKTWKYAEGILRNWKKHGRIKKEKRAVRTELIPEWLHIDYTQYERKTYSEAQLEQKRAELEKRLKKRVRA
;
A
#
# COMPACT_ATOMS: atom_id res chain seq x y z
N MET A 1 -40.92 -0.89 40.65
CA MET A 1 -40.83 -1.00 39.17
C MET A 1 -40.60 0.40 38.65
N ASP A 2 -39.34 0.78 38.50
CA ASP A 2 -38.99 2.02 37.85
C ASP A 2 -38.62 1.70 36.40
N ILE A 3 -39.39 2.29 35.49
CA ILE A 3 -39.44 1.91 34.09
C ILE A 3 -38.39 2.74 33.37
N GLY A 4 -37.36 2.06 32.87
CA GLY A 4 -36.66 2.44 31.65
C GLY A 4 -36.23 3.90 31.56
N GLY A 5 -35.23 4.27 32.37
CA GLY A 5 -34.36 5.39 32.03
C GLY A 5 -33.74 5.11 30.66
N ILE A 6 -34.29 5.78 29.65
CA ILE A 6 -33.90 5.71 28.26
C ILE A 6 -32.38 5.86 28.15
N VAL A 7 -31.70 4.75 27.84
CA VAL A 7 -30.29 4.70 27.44
C VAL A 7 -30.20 5.26 26.01
N MET A 8 -30.42 6.56 25.84
CA MET A 8 -30.12 7.32 24.60
C MET A 8 -28.89 8.22 24.80
N LYS A 9 -27.87 7.72 25.48
CA LYS A 9 -26.52 8.32 25.51
C LYS A 9 -25.47 7.25 25.22
N LYS A 10 -25.57 6.67 24.03
CA LYS A 10 -24.55 5.73 23.50
C LYS A 10 -24.07 6.09 22.08
N TRP A 11 -24.58 7.20 21.53
CA TRP A 11 -24.35 7.62 20.14
C TRP A 11 -24.19 9.14 19.97
N LEU A 12 -24.14 9.89 21.09
CA LEU A 12 -23.70 11.28 21.10
C LEU A 12 -22.23 11.28 21.55
N VAL A 13 -21.42 12.03 20.81
CA VAL A 13 -19.96 11.96 20.77
C VAL A 13 -19.36 12.36 22.13
N ASP A 14 -18.98 11.37 22.94
CA ASP A 14 -18.16 11.56 24.15
C ASP A 14 -16.64 11.59 23.82
N ASP A 15 -16.27 11.30 22.56
CA ASP A 15 -14.88 11.21 22.09
C ASP A 15 -14.46 12.47 21.30
N GLU A 16 -13.21 12.94 21.45
CA GLU A 16 -12.70 14.07 20.66
C GLU A 16 -12.65 13.69 19.16
N PRO A 17 -13.39 14.38 18.26
CA PRO A 17 -13.44 14.01 16.86
C PRO A 17 -12.11 14.30 16.15
N LEU A 18 -11.65 13.35 15.33
CA LEU A 18 -10.49 13.55 14.48
C LEU A 18 -10.86 14.45 13.29
N PHE A 19 -10.20 15.59 13.18
CA PHE A 19 -10.39 16.52 12.09
C PHE A 19 -9.49 16.17 10.89
N VAL A 20 -10.05 16.17 9.68
CA VAL A 20 -9.29 15.89 8.45
C VAL A 20 -9.58 16.98 7.43
N LEU A 21 -8.52 17.62 6.93
CA LEU A 21 -8.62 18.59 5.86
C LEU A 21 -8.47 17.89 4.50
N PRO A 22 -9.52 17.85 3.66
CA PRO A 22 -9.45 17.18 2.35
C PRO A 22 -8.33 17.74 1.47
N THR A 23 -8.09 19.04 1.53
CA THR A 23 -7.02 19.71 0.78
C THR A 23 -5.63 19.17 1.12
N VAL A 24 -5.38 18.85 2.38
CA VAL A 24 -4.11 18.27 2.85
C VAL A 24 -4.06 16.78 2.53
N ALA A 25 -5.18 16.06 2.71
CA ALA A 25 -5.29 14.63 2.42
C ALA A 25 -5.00 14.31 0.94
N VAL A 26 -5.49 15.15 0.01
CA VAL A 26 -5.23 14.99 -1.43
C VAL A 26 -3.74 15.13 -1.75
N LYS A 27 -3.03 16.04 -1.07
CA LYS A 27 -1.61 16.30 -1.35
C LYS A 27 -0.65 15.33 -0.63
N LEU A 28 -0.95 14.99 0.61
CA LEU A 28 -0.03 14.22 1.45
C LEU A 28 -0.39 12.74 1.57
N GLY A 29 -1.66 12.39 1.40
CA GLY A 29 -2.25 11.11 1.75
C GLY A 29 -3.19 11.22 2.97
N LEU A 30 -4.22 10.36 3.01
CA LEU A 30 -5.24 10.39 4.06
C LEU A 30 -4.63 10.15 5.45
N ASN A 31 -3.86 9.07 5.61
CA ASN A 31 -3.28 8.72 6.91
C ASN A 31 -2.26 9.76 7.38
N GLU A 32 -1.44 10.25 6.45
CA GLU A 32 -0.44 11.27 6.67
C GLU A 32 -1.10 12.58 7.14
N SER A 33 -2.20 12.99 6.51
CA SER A 33 -2.96 14.19 6.89
C SER A 33 -3.61 14.09 8.27
N ILE A 34 -4.23 12.93 8.59
CA ILE A 34 -4.83 12.66 9.90
C ILE A 34 -3.76 12.72 11.00
N PHE A 35 -2.64 12.03 10.79
CA PHE A 35 -1.55 12.01 11.78
C PHE A 35 -0.95 13.40 12.00
N LEU A 36 -0.69 14.12 10.90
CA LEU A 36 -0.12 15.46 10.95
C LEU A 36 -1.02 16.45 11.69
N GLN A 37 -2.34 16.39 11.44
CA GLN A 37 -3.32 17.23 12.13
C GLN A 37 -3.35 16.94 13.64
N GLN A 38 -3.31 15.66 14.02
CA GLN A 38 -3.28 15.30 15.44
C GLN A 38 -1.97 15.73 16.12
N LEU A 39 -0.83 15.59 15.43
CA LEU A 39 0.46 16.04 15.94
C LEU A 39 0.48 17.56 16.14
N HIS A 40 -0.09 18.32 15.19
CA HIS A 40 -0.23 19.78 15.30
C HIS A 40 -1.03 20.20 16.53
N TYR A 41 -2.15 19.52 16.81
CA TYR A 41 -2.94 19.76 18.02
C TYR A 41 -2.12 19.58 19.31
N TRP A 42 -1.36 18.49 19.40
CA TRP A 42 -0.51 18.23 20.57
C TRP A 42 0.65 19.22 20.68
N LEU A 43 1.20 19.70 19.56
CA LEU A 43 2.22 20.75 19.57
C LEU A 43 1.67 22.06 20.15
N GLY A 44 0.41 22.40 19.89
CA GLY A 44 -0.25 23.58 20.48
C GLY A 44 -0.48 23.45 21.99
N LYS A 45 -0.58 22.23 22.53
CA LYS A 45 -0.75 21.96 23.97
C LYS A 45 0.55 21.67 24.71
N SER A 46 1.64 21.39 24.00
CA SER A 46 2.92 21.01 24.60
C SER A 46 3.66 22.22 25.17
N THR A 47 4.31 22.04 26.31
CA THR A 47 5.19 23.03 26.94
C THR A 47 6.67 22.71 26.72
N HIS A 48 7.00 21.62 26.03
CA HIS A 48 8.38 21.18 25.84
C HIS A 48 9.05 21.92 24.68
N THR A 49 9.86 22.92 25.02
CA THR A 49 10.65 23.68 24.05
C THR A 49 12.10 23.24 24.11
N HIS A 50 12.64 22.77 22.99
CA HIS A 50 14.04 22.39 22.85
C HIS A 50 14.58 22.89 21.51
N ASP A 51 15.78 23.48 21.54
CA ASP A 51 16.44 24.05 20.36
C ASP A 51 15.58 25.11 19.64
N GLY A 52 14.83 25.90 20.41
CA GLY A 52 13.91 26.93 19.89
C GLY A 52 12.62 26.40 19.27
N HIS A 53 12.39 25.07 19.29
CA HIS A 53 11.22 24.42 18.71
C HIS A 53 10.39 23.75 19.80
N VAL A 54 9.06 23.70 19.61
CA VAL A 54 8.16 22.92 20.47
C VAL A 54 8.15 21.47 20.00
N TRP A 55 8.21 20.54 20.94
CA TRP A 55 8.23 19.10 20.69
C TRP A 55 7.11 18.38 21.44
N VAL A 56 6.62 17.29 20.86
CA VAL A 56 5.71 16.35 21.53
C VAL A 56 6.40 15.01 21.66
N TYR A 57 6.49 14.48 22.87
CA TYR A 57 6.97 13.12 23.08
C TYR A 57 5.80 12.13 23.10
N ASN A 58 5.94 11.02 22.38
CA ASN A 58 4.95 9.94 22.43
C ASN A 58 5.56 8.59 22.03
N THR A 59 4.91 7.51 22.44
CA THR A 59 5.25 6.14 22.00
C THR A 59 4.29 5.69 20.89
N TYR A 60 4.64 4.64 20.14
CA TYR A 60 3.71 4.08 19.14
C TYR A 60 2.43 3.52 19.80
N GLU A 61 2.54 2.97 21.01
CA GLU A 61 1.39 2.55 21.81
C GLU A 61 0.51 3.74 22.23
N GLY A 62 1.12 4.87 22.59
CA GLY A 62 0.40 6.10 22.91
C GLY A 62 -0.34 6.66 21.71
N TRP A 63 0.28 6.64 20.52
CA TRP A 63 -0.40 6.99 19.27
C TRP A 63 -1.56 6.04 18.93
N LYS A 64 -1.44 4.74 19.22
CA LYS A 64 -2.52 3.77 19.03
C LYS A 64 -3.74 4.08 19.89
N LYS A 65 -3.57 4.65 21.08
CA LYS A 65 -4.70 5.13 21.89
C LYS A 65 -5.44 6.30 21.25
N GLN A 66 -4.72 7.16 20.51
CA GLN A 66 -5.30 8.28 19.75
C GLN A 66 -5.94 7.81 18.43
N PHE A 67 -5.41 6.73 17.85
CA PHE A 67 -5.92 6.13 16.62
C PHE A 67 -6.28 4.65 16.83
N PRO A 68 -7.37 4.33 17.58
CA PRO A 68 -7.74 2.95 17.89
C PRO A 68 -8.02 2.08 16.65
N PHE A 69 -8.33 2.72 15.51
CA PHE A 69 -8.61 2.09 14.23
C PHE A 69 -7.35 1.82 13.38
N TRP A 70 -6.16 2.22 13.84
CA TRP A 70 -4.89 1.92 13.17
C TRP A 70 -4.07 0.88 13.93
N SER A 71 -3.41 0.02 13.16
CA SER A 71 -2.35 -0.83 13.71
C SER A 71 -1.09 -0.01 14.02
N GLU A 72 -0.25 -0.50 14.91
CA GLU A 72 1.05 0.13 15.20
C GLU A 72 1.95 0.18 13.95
N SER A 73 1.84 -0.81 13.07
CA SER A 73 2.54 -0.84 11.79
C SER A 73 2.07 0.28 10.86
N THR A 74 0.76 0.57 10.83
CA THR A 74 0.19 1.70 10.07
C THR A 74 0.72 3.02 10.60
N ILE A 75 0.68 3.22 11.92
CA ILE A 75 1.20 4.44 12.57
C ILE A 75 2.68 4.63 12.25
N ARG A 76 3.49 3.58 12.43
CA ARG A 76 4.93 3.61 12.15
C ARG A 76 5.19 3.96 10.69
N ARG A 77 4.48 3.34 9.76
CA ARG A 77 4.62 3.60 8.32
C ARG A 77 4.28 5.04 7.97
N THR A 78 3.18 5.57 8.50
CA THR A 78 2.77 6.96 8.29
C THR A 78 3.84 7.93 8.80
N ILE A 79 4.38 7.70 10.00
CA ILE A 79 5.45 8.53 10.57
C ILE A 79 6.70 8.49 9.67
N VAL A 80 7.16 7.29 9.28
CA VAL A 80 8.34 7.14 8.42
C VAL A 80 8.15 7.85 7.07
N ARG A 81 6.95 7.81 6.49
CA ARG A 81 6.65 8.54 5.24
C ARG A 81 6.73 10.05 5.43
N LEU A 82 6.22 10.57 6.55
CA LEU A 82 6.31 12.00 6.87
C LEU A 82 7.74 12.44 7.17
N GLU A 83 8.54 11.57 7.81
CA GLU A 83 9.98 11.77 8.03
C GLU A 83 10.76 11.79 6.71
N LYS A 84 10.47 10.85 5.79
CA LYS A 84 11.09 10.80 4.46
C LYS A 84 10.79 12.06 3.63
N LYS A 85 9.59 12.64 3.79
CA LYS A 85 9.22 13.92 3.17
C LYS A 85 9.83 15.14 3.87
N GLY A 86 10.49 14.96 5.02
CA GLY A 86 11.06 16.05 5.83
C GLY A 86 10.02 16.92 6.55
N ILE A 87 8.74 16.54 6.51
CA ILE A 87 7.64 17.31 7.13
C ILE A 87 7.61 17.09 8.65
N VAL A 88 7.88 15.86 9.08
CA VAL A 88 7.98 15.52 10.51
C VAL A 88 9.44 15.21 10.82
N VAL A 89 9.96 15.85 11.85
CA VAL A 89 11.29 15.56 12.37
C VAL A 89 11.13 14.82 13.68
N SER A 90 11.78 13.66 13.81
CA SER A 90 11.80 12.90 15.06
C SER A 90 13.19 12.80 15.67
N ARG A 91 13.23 12.71 17.01
CA ARG A 91 14.45 12.41 17.77
C ARG A 91 14.12 11.41 18.88
N TYR A 92 15.06 10.54 19.21
CA TYR A 92 14.94 9.68 20.40
C TYR A 92 15.34 10.47 21.64
N ARG A 93 14.62 10.25 22.75
CA ARG A 93 14.95 10.87 24.04
C ARG A 93 16.25 10.30 24.63
N SER A 94 16.47 9.00 24.47
CA SER A 94 17.63 8.24 24.94
C SER A 94 17.80 6.97 24.12
N GLN A 95 18.99 6.35 24.11
CA GLN A 95 19.23 5.08 23.40
C GLN A 95 18.43 3.90 23.98
N MET A 96 18.01 3.99 25.25
CA MET A 96 17.25 2.93 25.93
C MET A 96 15.74 3.17 25.95
N ASP A 97 15.30 4.43 25.84
CA ASP A 97 13.89 4.80 25.87
C ASP A 97 13.30 4.80 24.46
N LYS A 98 12.27 3.96 24.23
CA LYS A 98 11.51 3.92 22.97
C LYS A 98 10.66 5.18 22.72
N THR A 99 10.72 6.17 23.61
CA THR A 99 9.98 7.43 23.50
C THR A 99 10.64 8.32 22.45
N LYS A 100 9.90 8.57 21.37
CA LYS A 100 10.29 9.52 20.33
C LYS A 100 9.65 10.86 20.57
N TRP A 101 10.39 11.90 20.23
CA TRP A 101 9.96 13.27 20.21
C TRP A 101 9.71 13.67 18.76
N TYR A 102 8.63 14.38 18.52
CA TYR A 102 8.19 14.77 17.18
C TYR A 102 7.98 16.28 17.13
N ARG A 103 8.37 16.89 16.02
CA ARG A 103 7.98 18.25 15.63
C ARG A 103 7.55 18.27 14.16
N ILE A 104 6.79 19.30 13.81
CA ILE A 104 6.44 19.59 12.41
C ILE A 104 7.38 20.67 11.90
N ASP A 105 7.90 20.48 10.69
CA ASP A 105 8.62 21.50 9.94
C ASP A 105 7.62 22.24 9.01
N TYR A 106 7.17 23.40 9.46
CA TYR A 106 6.13 24.16 8.77
C TYR A 106 6.62 24.76 7.45
N ASP A 107 7.92 25.06 7.33
CA ASP A 107 8.49 25.60 6.09
C ASP A 107 8.51 24.54 4.99
N VAL A 108 8.89 23.31 5.32
CA VAL A 108 8.82 22.17 4.39
C VAL A 108 7.37 21.85 4.06
N LEU A 109 6.47 21.86 5.06
CA LEU A 109 5.05 21.61 4.84
C LEU A 109 4.44 22.64 3.87
N ALA A 110 4.71 23.93 4.05
CA ALA A 110 4.22 24.98 3.16
C ALA A 110 4.70 24.76 1.72
N LYS A 111 6.00 24.47 1.52
CA LYS A 111 6.57 24.17 0.20
C LYS A 111 5.84 23.01 -0.47
N VAL A 112 5.67 21.89 0.23
CA VAL A 112 4.98 20.69 -0.31
C VAL A 112 3.52 21.01 -0.65
N LEU A 113 2.85 21.85 0.12
CA LEU A 113 1.49 22.27 -0.19
C LEU A 113 1.43 23.27 -1.36
N ASP A 114 2.41 24.14 -1.54
CA ASP A 114 2.41 25.19 -2.56
C ASP A 114 2.87 24.73 -3.94
N THR A 115 3.54 23.57 -4.07
CA THR A 115 4.18 23.13 -5.32
C THR A 115 3.19 22.61 -6.39
N ASN A 116 1.91 23.00 -6.34
CA ASN A 116 0.90 22.58 -7.32
C ASN A 116 0.82 23.51 -8.55
N VAL A 117 1.94 23.67 -9.26
CA VAL A 117 1.92 23.88 -10.72
C VAL A 117 2.84 22.82 -11.34
N VAL A 118 2.22 21.74 -11.82
CA VAL A 118 2.80 20.64 -12.59
C VAL A 118 3.77 19.74 -11.80
N HIS A 119 3.29 18.56 -11.40
CA HIS A 119 3.91 17.28 -11.74
C HIS A 119 2.77 16.27 -11.87
N ASP A 120 2.25 16.21 -13.10
CA ASP A 120 1.60 15.02 -13.63
C ASP A 120 2.64 13.88 -13.67
N GLU A 121 2.18 12.67 -13.31
CA GLU A 121 2.85 11.37 -13.47
C GLU A 121 4.36 11.30 -13.17
N GLN A 122 4.74 10.74 -12.00
CA GLN A 122 5.62 9.56 -11.92
C GLN A 122 5.41 8.79 -10.61
N VAL A 123 5.20 7.49 -10.78
CA VAL A 123 5.07 6.46 -9.76
C VAL A 123 6.41 6.20 -9.09
N THR A 124 6.44 6.09 -7.76
CA THR A 124 7.38 5.19 -7.07
C THR A 124 6.62 4.42 -5.99
N GLU A 125 6.01 3.32 -6.41
CA GLU A 125 5.73 2.18 -5.54
C GLU A 125 7.06 1.46 -5.29
N ASP A 126 7.82 1.93 -4.31
CA ASP A 126 8.97 1.19 -3.77
C ASP A 126 8.76 0.96 -2.27
N ASP A 127 9.03 -0.29 -1.89
CA ASP A 127 9.26 -0.85 -0.55
C ASP A 127 8.08 -1.27 0.33
N GLU A 128 7.47 -2.39 -0.06
CA GLU A 128 7.31 -3.53 0.86
C GLU A 128 8.06 -4.76 0.32
N ASN A 129 9.38 -4.82 0.50
CA ASN A 129 10.09 -6.04 0.90
C ASN A 129 11.58 -5.77 1.15
N MET A 130 11.93 -5.51 2.41
CA MET A 130 13.27 -5.84 2.91
C MET A 130 13.14 -6.65 4.19
N CYS A 131 13.51 -7.92 4.05
CA CYS A 131 13.70 -8.89 5.10
C CYS A 131 15.07 -8.67 5.75
N ILE A 132 15.11 -8.64 7.09
CA ILE A 132 16.33 -8.77 7.87
C ILE A 132 16.18 -9.93 8.86
N GLU A 133 17.02 -10.91 8.55
CA GLU A 133 17.79 -11.79 9.42
C GLU A 133 17.12 -12.89 10.26
N LYS A 134 17.60 -14.08 9.92
CA LYS A 134 17.56 -15.32 10.67
C LYS A 134 18.35 -15.18 11.97
N THR A 135 17.84 -15.77 13.05
CA THR A 135 18.68 -16.27 14.14
C THR A 135 18.38 -17.75 14.38
N ASN A 136 19.45 -18.54 14.23
CA ASN A 136 19.80 -19.88 14.73
C ASN A 136 18.78 -20.78 15.46
N GLY A 137 18.86 -22.07 15.12
CA GLY A 137 18.44 -23.19 15.96
C GLY A 137 18.45 -24.56 15.26
N GLN A 138 19.64 -25.19 15.18
CA GLN A 138 19.94 -26.64 15.28
C GLN A 138 19.02 -27.69 14.59
N HIS A 139 19.57 -28.49 13.66
CA HIS A 139 19.99 -29.88 13.93
C HIS A 139 20.56 -30.60 12.69
N ASP A 140 21.76 -31.16 12.94
CA ASP A 140 22.41 -32.38 12.46
C ASP A 140 22.61 -32.73 10.99
N GLU A 141 23.90 -32.65 10.64
CA GLU A 141 24.63 -33.52 9.74
C GLU A 141 24.36 -35.01 10.00
N ARG A 142 24.12 -35.78 8.95
CA ARG A 142 24.70 -37.13 8.82
C ARG A 142 25.01 -37.45 7.37
N THR A 143 26.29 -37.28 7.06
CA THR A 143 27.06 -37.93 6.02
C THR A 143 26.89 -39.44 6.08
N MET A 144 26.58 -40.11 4.96
CA MET A 144 27.06 -41.48 4.69
C MET A 144 27.31 -41.67 3.19
N GLN A 145 28.56 -42.05 2.89
CA GLN A 145 29.09 -42.40 1.59
C GLN A 145 28.76 -43.85 1.23
N HIS A 146 28.79 -44.10 -0.09
CA HIS A 146 29.14 -45.34 -0.78
C HIS A 146 28.51 -46.66 -0.32
N ASP A 147 27.75 -47.30 -1.22
CA ASP A 147 28.31 -48.50 -1.83
C ASP A 147 27.75 -48.77 -3.23
N ALA A 148 28.66 -49.10 -4.13
CA ALA A 148 28.39 -49.51 -5.50
C ALA A 148 28.57 -51.03 -5.55
N SER A 149 27.52 -51.76 -5.91
CA SER A 149 27.55 -52.95 -6.79
C SER A 149 26.32 -53.83 -6.57
N HIS A 150 25.40 -53.84 -7.55
CA HIS A 150 24.91 -55.11 -8.05
C HIS A 150 24.40 -54.98 -9.48
N ALA A 151 24.75 -56.00 -10.25
CA ALA A 151 24.73 -56.06 -11.69
C ALA A 151 23.35 -56.32 -12.31
N SER A 152 23.27 -55.95 -13.59
CA SER A 152 22.55 -56.59 -14.70
C SER A 152 21.05 -56.37 -14.91
N THR A 153 20.80 -55.71 -16.05
CA THR A 153 19.90 -56.11 -17.14
C THR A 153 18.40 -56.05 -16.90
N CYS A 154 17.74 -55.08 -17.56
CA CYS A 154 16.56 -55.33 -18.39
C CYS A 154 16.53 -54.29 -19.53
N GLN A 155 16.69 -54.79 -20.76
CA GLN A 155 16.38 -54.07 -21.99
C GLN A 155 14.86 -54.02 -22.20
N ASP A 156 14.42 -52.92 -22.82
CA ASP A 156 13.23 -52.78 -23.65
C ASP A 156 11.83 -52.95 -23.02
N ALA A 157 11.21 -51.80 -22.77
CA ALA A 157 9.78 -51.63 -23.01
C ALA A 157 9.52 -50.34 -23.82
N ARG A 158 9.38 -50.55 -25.13
CA ARG A 158 8.56 -49.78 -26.10
C ARG A 158 9.06 -48.40 -26.56
N ARG A 159 9.83 -48.50 -27.65
CA ARG A 159 9.82 -47.58 -28.80
C ARG A 159 8.40 -47.15 -29.23
N ASN A 160 8.28 -45.83 -29.41
CA ASN A 160 7.75 -45.16 -30.60
C ASN A 160 6.22 -45.00 -30.73
N MET A 161 5.73 -43.83 -30.32
CA MET A 161 4.63 -43.15 -30.99
C MET A 161 4.92 -41.64 -31.05
N ASN A 162 4.95 -41.12 -32.28
CA ASN A 162 4.93 -39.72 -32.71
C ASN A 162 6.28 -39.00 -32.95
N ARG A 163 6.81 -39.21 -34.16
CA ARG A 163 8.00 -38.57 -34.73
C ARG A 163 7.68 -37.22 -35.42
N GLN A 164 6.88 -36.38 -34.76
CA GLN A 164 6.52 -35.03 -35.24
C GLN A 164 6.73 -33.90 -34.21
N THR A 165 7.35 -34.16 -33.05
CA THR A 165 7.49 -33.14 -31.98
C THR A 165 8.92 -32.64 -31.71
N GLU A 166 9.93 -33.06 -32.46
CA GLU A 166 11.35 -32.70 -32.16
C GLU A 166 11.87 -31.46 -32.92
N ILE A 167 11.11 -30.86 -33.84
CA ILE A 167 11.57 -29.70 -34.63
C ILE A 167 11.00 -28.37 -34.07
N THR A 168 9.92 -28.41 -33.30
CA THR A 168 9.26 -27.20 -32.76
C THR A 168 9.79 -26.77 -31.38
N THR A 169 10.43 -27.66 -30.63
CA THR A 169 10.95 -27.40 -29.28
C THR A 169 12.18 -26.49 -29.26
N ASP A 170 12.95 -26.43 -30.36
CA ASP A 170 14.11 -25.55 -30.48
C ASP A 170 13.71 -24.10 -30.79
N HIS A 171 12.90 -23.86 -31.83
CA HIS A 171 12.49 -22.49 -32.21
C HIS A 171 11.62 -21.82 -31.13
N THR A 172 10.77 -22.57 -30.43
CA THR A 172 9.95 -22.01 -29.33
C THR A 172 10.81 -21.60 -28.15
N LEU A 173 11.78 -22.44 -27.77
CA LEU A 173 12.76 -22.11 -26.74
C LEU A 173 13.65 -20.93 -27.18
N GLN A 174 14.10 -20.91 -28.42
CA GLN A 174 14.86 -19.80 -29.01
C GLN A 174 14.09 -18.47 -28.92
N ASN A 175 12.77 -18.48 -29.19
CA ASN A 175 11.91 -17.31 -29.05
C ASN A 175 11.78 -16.83 -27.60
N LEU A 176 11.71 -17.77 -26.65
CA LEU A 176 11.67 -17.48 -25.21
C LEU A 176 13.00 -16.91 -24.72
N ILE A 177 14.13 -17.47 -25.16
CA ILE A 177 15.48 -16.98 -24.88
C ILE A 177 15.63 -15.56 -25.44
N TYR A 178 15.25 -15.35 -26.69
CA TYR A 178 15.26 -14.04 -27.31
C TYR A 178 14.40 -13.04 -26.52
N PHE A 179 13.17 -13.42 -26.15
CA PHE A 179 12.30 -12.57 -25.33
C PHE A 179 12.92 -12.23 -23.98
N TYR A 180 13.54 -13.21 -23.32
CA TYR A 180 14.22 -13.03 -22.03
C TYR A 180 15.36 -11.99 -22.13
N GLU A 181 16.21 -12.12 -23.14
CA GLU A 181 17.37 -11.23 -23.32
C GLU A 181 16.94 -9.81 -23.74
N GLN A 182 15.98 -9.68 -24.66
CA GLN A 182 15.51 -8.37 -25.15
C GLN A 182 14.79 -7.54 -24.08
N ASN A 183 14.14 -8.18 -23.11
CA ASN A 183 13.35 -7.49 -22.10
C ASN A 183 14.11 -7.19 -20.80
N GLY A 184 15.44 -7.33 -20.82
CA GLY A 184 16.32 -6.89 -19.73
C GLY A 184 16.30 -7.80 -18.51
N PHE A 185 16.08 -9.11 -18.70
CA PHE A 185 16.31 -10.12 -17.66
C PHE A 185 17.80 -10.50 -17.50
N GLY A 186 18.65 -10.04 -18.42
CA GLY A 186 20.08 -10.33 -18.47
C GLY A 186 20.43 -11.43 -19.47
N THR A 187 21.73 -11.72 -19.60
CA THR A 187 22.22 -12.83 -20.43
C THR A 187 21.74 -14.14 -19.85
N ILE A 188 21.21 -15.03 -20.69
CA ILE A 188 20.73 -16.31 -20.20
C ILE A 188 21.90 -17.16 -19.70
N SER A 189 21.84 -17.59 -18.45
CA SER A 189 22.77 -18.60 -17.91
C SER A 189 22.37 -19.98 -18.42
N SER A 190 23.33 -20.88 -18.65
CA SER A 190 23.08 -22.29 -19.02
C SER A 190 22.02 -22.93 -18.12
N TYR A 191 22.12 -22.67 -16.81
CA TYR A 191 21.15 -23.16 -15.83
C TYR A 191 19.73 -22.65 -16.10
N VAL A 192 19.58 -21.35 -16.38
CA VAL A 192 18.27 -20.75 -16.66
C VAL A 192 17.70 -21.29 -17.97
N GLY A 193 18.54 -21.47 -19.00
CA GLY A 193 18.13 -22.08 -20.26
C GLY A 193 17.61 -23.51 -20.10
N GLU A 194 18.32 -24.34 -19.33
CA GLU A 194 17.88 -25.70 -19.01
C GLU A 194 16.58 -25.72 -18.21
N GLN A 195 16.47 -24.88 -17.17
CA GLN A 195 15.22 -24.76 -16.40
C GLN A 195 14.07 -24.30 -17.29
N MET A 196 14.31 -23.37 -18.19
CA MET A 196 13.29 -22.88 -19.12
C MET A 196 12.82 -23.99 -20.05
N ALA A 197 13.73 -24.78 -20.61
CA ALA A 197 13.38 -25.95 -21.43
C ALA A 197 12.54 -26.97 -20.64
N LEU A 198 12.93 -27.26 -19.39
CA LEU A 198 12.16 -28.14 -18.51
C LEU A 198 10.74 -27.61 -18.28
N TRP A 199 10.59 -26.31 -17.98
CA TRP A 199 9.28 -25.70 -17.76
C TRP A 199 8.41 -25.66 -19.02
N VAL A 200 8.99 -25.45 -20.21
CA VAL A 200 8.28 -25.52 -21.49
C VAL A 200 7.71 -26.92 -21.71
N ASN A 201 8.48 -27.96 -21.38
CA ASN A 201 8.04 -29.37 -21.50
C ASN A 201 7.00 -29.76 -20.44
N ASP A 202 7.17 -29.30 -19.19
CA ASP A 202 6.27 -29.59 -18.07
C ASP A 202 4.92 -28.86 -18.17
N THR A 203 4.91 -27.68 -18.79
CA THR A 203 3.72 -26.82 -18.89
C THR A 203 3.44 -26.50 -20.35
N SER A 204 3.79 -25.31 -20.81
CA SER A 204 3.77 -24.91 -22.22
C SER A 204 4.61 -23.65 -22.40
N ALA A 205 5.09 -23.40 -23.63
CA ALA A 205 5.82 -22.18 -23.96
C ALA A 205 5.00 -20.89 -23.65
N GLU A 206 3.68 -20.95 -23.82
CA GLU A 206 2.76 -19.86 -23.52
C GLU A 206 2.76 -19.50 -22.03
N TRP A 207 2.81 -20.49 -21.15
CA TRP A 207 2.86 -20.27 -19.71
C TRP A 207 4.16 -19.58 -19.30
N VAL A 208 5.28 -20.05 -19.84
CA VAL A 208 6.58 -19.47 -19.54
C VAL A 208 6.65 -18.02 -20.04
N LEU A 209 6.19 -17.76 -21.26
CA LEU A 209 6.15 -16.41 -21.84
C LEU A 209 5.27 -15.47 -21.01
N GLU A 210 4.08 -15.92 -20.59
CA GLU A 210 3.20 -15.09 -19.76
C GLU A 210 3.77 -14.82 -18.37
N ALA A 211 4.42 -15.80 -17.74
CA ALA A 211 5.09 -15.59 -16.46
C ALA A 211 6.19 -14.53 -16.58
N LEU A 212 6.96 -14.55 -17.68
CA LEU A 212 7.93 -13.50 -18.00
C LEU A 212 7.26 -12.14 -18.25
N MET A 213 6.14 -12.09 -18.98
CA MET A 213 5.38 -10.83 -19.14
C MET A 213 4.88 -10.26 -17.81
N ILE A 214 4.42 -11.10 -16.88
CA ILE A 214 3.97 -10.66 -15.55
C ILE A 214 5.16 -10.15 -14.74
N ALA A 215 6.31 -10.82 -14.82
CA ALA A 215 7.55 -10.37 -14.21
C ALA A 215 7.93 -8.95 -14.68
N LEU A 216 7.81 -8.67 -15.99
CA LEU A 216 8.03 -7.33 -16.55
C LEU A 216 7.04 -6.29 -16.03
N LYS A 217 5.75 -6.63 -16.00
CA LYS A 217 4.70 -5.72 -15.51
C LYS A 217 4.88 -5.35 -14.04
N ASN A 218 5.43 -6.26 -13.24
CA ASN A 218 5.71 -6.02 -11.82
C ASN A 218 7.09 -5.40 -11.58
N GLY A 219 7.87 -5.10 -12.63
CA GLY A 219 9.22 -4.55 -12.51
C GLY A 219 10.29 -5.53 -12.01
N VAL A 220 9.93 -6.78 -11.68
CA VAL A 220 10.83 -7.80 -11.15
C VAL A 220 11.35 -8.69 -12.28
N LYS A 221 12.43 -8.26 -12.93
CA LYS A 221 13.02 -8.91 -14.12
C LYS A 221 13.97 -10.05 -13.78
N THR A 222 13.54 -11.00 -12.94
CA THR A 222 14.38 -12.12 -12.48
C THR A 222 13.73 -13.46 -12.81
N TRP A 223 14.52 -14.42 -13.29
CA TRP A 223 14.04 -15.79 -13.57
C TRP A 223 13.34 -16.42 -12.36
N LYS A 224 13.91 -16.28 -11.15
CA LYS A 224 13.33 -16.78 -9.90
C LYS A 224 11.91 -16.30 -9.64
N TYR A 225 11.57 -15.07 -10.05
CA TYR A 225 10.23 -14.52 -9.90
C TYR A 225 9.26 -15.17 -10.90
N ALA A 226 9.66 -15.27 -12.17
CA ALA A 226 8.89 -15.96 -13.20
C ALA A 226 8.66 -17.44 -12.85
N GLU A 227 9.69 -18.13 -12.33
CA GLU A 227 9.59 -19.50 -11.86
C GLU A 227 8.62 -19.63 -10.66
N GLY A 228 8.64 -18.66 -9.74
CA GLY A 228 7.69 -18.60 -8.63
C GLY A 228 6.23 -18.50 -9.11
N ILE A 229 5.98 -17.73 -10.17
CA ILE A 229 4.66 -17.64 -10.82
C ILE A 229 4.28 -19.00 -11.42
N LEU A 230 5.18 -19.64 -12.17
CA LEU A 230 4.94 -20.95 -12.80
C LEU A 230 4.65 -22.03 -11.75
N ARG A 231 5.40 -22.07 -10.65
CA ARG A 231 5.17 -22.99 -9.52
C ARG A 231 3.81 -22.74 -8.88
N ASN A 232 3.41 -21.49 -8.72
CA ASN A 232 2.10 -21.14 -8.17
C ASN A 232 0.98 -21.63 -9.09
N TRP A 233 1.10 -21.39 -10.40
CA TRP A 233 0.15 -21.85 -11.41
C TRP A 233 0.06 -23.37 -11.50
N LYS A 234 1.19 -24.08 -11.38
CA LYS A 234 1.22 -25.55 -11.33
C LYS A 234 0.47 -26.09 -10.10
N LYS A 235 0.50 -25.36 -8.98
CA LYS A 235 -0.15 -25.78 -7.71
C LYS A 235 -1.64 -25.46 -7.64
N HIS A 236 -2.07 -24.27 -8.09
CA HIS A 236 -3.45 -23.79 -7.89
C HIS A 236 -4.26 -23.68 -9.19
N GLY A 237 -3.65 -24.00 -10.34
CA GLY A 237 -4.23 -23.73 -11.65
C GLY A 237 -4.06 -22.26 -12.06
N ARG A 238 -4.11 -22.00 -13.36
CA ARG A 238 -4.00 -20.64 -13.92
C ARG A 238 -5.30 -19.88 -13.71
N ILE A 239 -5.35 -19.01 -12.70
CA ILE A 239 -6.44 -18.05 -12.54
C ILE A 239 -6.22 -16.94 -13.58
N LYS A 240 -7.00 -16.94 -14.67
CA LYS A 240 -7.09 -15.75 -15.53
C LYS A 240 -7.60 -14.62 -14.64
N LYS A 241 -6.77 -13.59 -14.40
CA LYS A 241 -7.26 -12.31 -13.88
C LYS A 241 -8.15 -11.73 -14.97
N GLU A 242 -9.42 -12.10 -15.00
CA GLU A 242 -10.42 -11.25 -15.62
C GLU A 242 -10.24 -9.87 -15.00
N LYS A 243 -10.06 -8.84 -15.84
CA LYS A 243 -10.08 -7.47 -15.36
C LYS A 243 -11.41 -7.33 -14.63
N ARG A 244 -11.38 -7.25 -13.29
CA ARG A 244 -12.61 -7.00 -12.52
C ARG A 244 -13.23 -5.76 -13.14
N ALA A 245 -14.47 -5.89 -13.62
CA ALA A 245 -15.21 -4.73 -14.09
C ALA A 245 -15.14 -3.70 -12.97
N VAL A 246 -14.48 -2.57 -13.24
CA VAL A 246 -14.48 -1.44 -12.31
C VAL A 246 -15.95 -1.08 -12.18
N ARG A 247 -16.48 -1.24 -10.97
CA ARG A 247 -17.88 -0.94 -10.68
C ARG A 247 -18.06 0.57 -10.79
N THR A 248 -18.34 1.05 -12.00
CA THR A 248 -18.82 2.40 -12.25
C THR A 248 -20.26 2.44 -11.78
N GLU A 249 -20.47 2.60 -10.48
CA GLU A 249 -21.72 3.18 -10.00
C GLU A 249 -21.86 4.52 -10.74
N LEU A 250 -22.98 4.73 -11.42
CA LEU A 250 -23.31 6.05 -11.93
C LEU A 250 -23.36 6.98 -10.72
N ILE A 251 -22.41 7.92 -10.66
CA ILE A 251 -22.44 8.96 -9.63
C ILE A 251 -23.81 9.64 -9.76
N PRO A 252 -24.66 9.62 -8.73
CA PRO A 252 -25.97 10.24 -8.84
C PRO A 252 -25.83 11.72 -9.24
N GLU A 253 -26.73 12.23 -10.08
CA GLU A 253 -26.68 13.62 -10.54
C GLU A 253 -26.57 14.62 -9.38
N TRP A 254 -27.19 14.33 -8.23
CA TRP A 254 -27.13 15.17 -7.03
C TRP A 254 -25.76 15.23 -6.35
N LEU A 255 -24.83 14.32 -6.63
CA LEU A 255 -23.45 14.36 -6.11
C LEU A 255 -22.53 15.19 -7.01
N HIS A 256 -23.00 15.62 -8.19
CA HIS A 256 -22.33 16.60 -9.03
C HIS A 256 -22.60 18.00 -8.48
N ILE A 257 -22.01 18.30 -7.33
CA ILE A 257 -22.03 19.65 -6.77
C ILE A 257 -21.06 20.48 -7.62
N ASP A 258 -21.61 21.34 -8.48
CA ASP A 258 -20.82 22.30 -9.24
C ASP A 258 -20.31 23.41 -8.30
N TYR A 259 -19.16 23.16 -7.68
CA TYR A 259 -18.52 24.10 -6.77
C TYR A 259 -18.09 25.40 -7.45
N THR A 260 -18.11 25.49 -8.79
CA THR A 260 -17.83 26.74 -9.51
C THR A 260 -18.98 27.74 -9.40
N GLN A 261 -20.21 27.25 -9.19
CA GLN A 261 -21.39 28.07 -8.93
C GLN A 261 -21.61 28.36 -7.45
N TYR A 262 -20.80 27.76 -6.56
CA TYR A 262 -20.78 28.11 -5.14
C TYR A 262 -20.02 29.42 -4.93
N GLU A 263 -20.54 30.51 -5.48
CA GLU A 263 -20.18 31.85 -5.03
C GLU A 263 -20.52 31.92 -3.54
N ARG A 264 -19.49 32.10 -2.69
CA ARG A 264 -19.71 32.59 -1.34
C ARG A 264 -20.48 33.90 -1.48
N LYS A 265 -21.80 33.85 -1.35
CA LYS A 265 -22.62 35.07 -1.24
C LYS A 265 -22.11 35.77 0.01
N THR A 266 -21.25 36.77 -0.18
CA THR A 266 -20.89 37.73 0.85
C THR A 266 -22.14 38.59 1.04
N TYR A 267 -23.06 38.09 1.87
CA TYR A 267 -24.19 38.89 2.29
C TYR A 267 -23.63 40.10 3.04
N SER A 268 -24.09 41.31 2.70
CA SER A 268 -23.80 42.45 3.56
C SER A 268 -24.43 42.20 4.94
N GLU A 269 -23.84 42.77 5.98
CA GLU A 269 -24.30 42.59 7.36
C GLU A 269 -25.80 42.88 7.52
N ALA A 270 -26.29 43.92 6.83
CA ALA A 270 -27.71 44.27 6.76
C ALA A 270 -28.59 43.17 6.12
N GLN A 271 -28.11 42.47 5.10
CA GLN A 271 -28.86 41.36 4.47
C GLN A 271 -28.94 40.12 5.35
N LEU A 272 -27.87 39.83 6.12
CA LEU A 272 -27.87 38.75 7.11
C LEU A 272 -28.86 39.04 8.24
N GLU A 273 -28.88 40.28 8.71
CA GLU A 273 -29.76 40.70 9.80
C GLU A 273 -31.24 40.66 9.39
N GLN A 274 -31.56 41.09 8.16
CA GLN A 274 -32.91 40.94 7.61
C GLN A 274 -33.35 39.47 7.52
N LYS A 275 -32.49 38.58 7.01
CA LYS A 275 -32.81 37.14 6.95
C LYS A 275 -32.96 36.52 8.34
N ARG A 276 -32.14 36.93 9.30
CA ARG A 276 -32.22 36.48 10.70
C ARG A 276 -33.55 36.89 11.33
N ALA A 277 -33.95 38.15 11.15
CA ALA A 277 -35.23 38.66 11.65
C ALA A 277 -36.44 37.96 10.99
N GLU A 278 -36.36 37.64 9.70
CA GLU A 278 -37.40 36.86 9.01
C GLU A 278 -37.52 35.44 9.58
N LEU A 279 -36.39 34.76 9.78
CA LEU A 279 -36.35 33.43 10.40
C LEU A 279 -36.92 33.44 11.81
N GLU A 280 -36.57 34.43 12.63
CA GLU A 280 -37.13 34.59 13.98
C GLU A 280 -38.65 34.81 13.96
N LYS A 281 -39.16 35.60 13.01
CA LYS A 281 -40.62 35.76 12.82
C LYS A 281 -41.28 34.44 12.43
N ARG A 282 -40.67 33.66 11.52
CA ARG A 282 -41.18 32.34 11.11
C ARG A 282 -41.18 31.34 12.27
N LEU A 283 -40.14 31.35 13.10
CA LEU A 283 -40.05 30.52 14.30
C LEU A 283 -41.09 30.93 15.35
N LYS A 284 -41.23 32.22 15.64
CA LYS A 284 -42.27 32.74 16.56
C LYS A 284 -43.68 32.43 16.07
N LYS A 285 -43.92 32.42 14.76
CA LYS A 285 -45.21 32.03 14.16
C LYS A 285 -45.47 30.52 14.27
N ARG A 286 -44.43 29.69 14.15
CA ARG A 286 -44.53 28.22 14.33
C ARG A 286 -44.70 27.79 15.78
N VAL A 287 -44.23 28.57 16.75
CA VAL A 287 -44.38 28.28 18.19
C VAL A 287 -45.74 28.75 18.74
N ARG A 288 -46.45 29.62 18.01
CA ARG A 288 -47.77 30.15 18.39
C ARG A 288 -48.96 29.46 17.72
N ALA A 289 -48.70 28.54 16.79
CA ALA A 289 -49.70 27.69 16.14
C ALA A 289 -49.63 26.28 16.73
#